data_AF-A0A180FXP1-F1
#
_entry.id   AF-A0A180FXP1-F1
#
_cell.length_a   1.000
_cell.length_b   1.000
_cell.length_c   1.000
_cell.angle_alpha   90.00
_cell.angle_beta   90.00
_cell.angle_gamma   90.00
#
_symmetry.space_group_name_H-M   'P 1'
#
loop_
_entity.id
_entity.type
_entity.pdbx_description
1 polymer ?
#
loop_
_entity_poly.entity_id
_entity_poly.type
_entity_poly.pdbx_seq_one_letter_code
_entity_poly.pdbx_strand_id
1 'polypeptide(L)'
;TFKMITRSMKKKSQNTNTDNQTENPAKQLRNLTTEATASPSPTQPPRAHNFTPDDDKRIANYWISTPSSKGAKAPLQLIHYAQLVHEFEEMGITVTGDELKTRFKRICKRTLEFSAIFNMMKWASRNLGKNAPVDNLIEPAMKDYYDQWGKAFRFESAWHVLRHHPKWMNQRIEQSESQSNRP
;
A
#
# COMPACT_ATOMS: atom_id res chain seq x y z
N THR A 1 -12.70 6.10 -58.01
CA THR A 1 -13.88 6.94 -57.76
C THR A 1 -13.80 7.51 -56.35
N PHE A 2 -13.69 8.85 -56.24
CA PHE A 2 -14.12 9.77 -55.16
C PHE A 2 -14.14 9.26 -53.69
N LYS A 3 -13.66 9.95 -52.64
CA LYS A 3 -13.35 11.38 -52.43
C LYS A 3 -12.62 11.51 -51.07
N MET A 4 -11.68 12.46 -50.96
CA MET A 4 -11.26 13.05 -49.68
C MET A 4 -12.45 13.69 -48.97
N ILE A 5 -12.38 13.88 -47.63
CA ILE A 5 -12.81 15.11 -46.95
C ILE A 5 -12.07 15.26 -45.61
N THR A 6 -11.54 16.46 -45.44
CA THR A 6 -10.89 17.07 -44.27
C THR A 6 -11.91 17.83 -43.38
N ARG A 7 -11.53 18.15 -42.13
CA ARG A 7 -11.93 19.30 -41.27
C ARG A 7 -11.54 18.95 -39.83
N SER A 8 -10.69 19.62 -39.05
CA SER A 8 -10.27 21.02 -38.85
C SER A 8 -11.32 21.98 -38.25
N MET A 9 -10.88 22.61 -37.15
CA MET A 9 -11.35 23.82 -36.44
C MET A 9 -12.48 23.67 -35.42
N LYS A 10 -12.61 24.44 -34.32
CA LYS A 10 -11.80 25.39 -33.50
C LYS A 10 -12.77 26.00 -32.48
N LYS A 11 -12.23 26.63 -31.41
CA LYS A 11 -12.82 27.58 -30.43
C LYS A 11 -13.41 26.93 -29.17
N LYS A 12 -12.91 27.18 -27.95
CA LYS A 12 -12.58 28.43 -27.20
C LYS A 12 -13.84 29.19 -26.80
N SER A 13 -14.17 29.17 -25.51
CA SER A 13 -14.82 30.27 -24.79
C SER A 13 -14.37 30.28 -23.34
N GLN A 14 -13.64 31.33 -22.98
CA GLN A 14 -13.55 31.88 -21.64
C GLN A 14 -14.89 32.57 -21.33
N ASN A 15 -15.32 32.58 -20.07
CA ASN A 15 -16.21 33.62 -19.60
C ASN A 15 -15.68 34.19 -18.27
N THR A 16 -15.52 35.50 -18.29
CA THR A 16 -15.10 36.44 -17.26
C THR A 16 -16.32 37.26 -16.89
N ASN A 17 -16.53 37.57 -15.60
CA ASN A 17 -16.95 38.89 -15.08
C ASN A 17 -17.52 38.75 -13.66
N THR A 18 -17.56 39.74 -12.78
CA THR A 18 -16.89 41.03 -12.49
C THR A 18 -17.84 41.70 -11.48
N ASP A 19 -17.29 42.20 -10.38
CA ASP A 19 -17.74 43.28 -9.48
C ASP A 19 -19.22 43.46 -9.04
N ASN A 20 -19.42 43.67 -7.74
CA ASN A 20 -19.49 45.04 -7.20
C ASN A 20 -19.68 45.09 -5.67
N GLN A 21 -18.91 45.98 -5.05
CA GLN A 21 -19.11 46.58 -3.72
C GLN A 21 -20.36 47.46 -3.69
N THR A 22 -20.95 47.72 -2.51
CA THR A 22 -21.40 49.04 -2.03
C THR A 22 -21.70 48.97 -0.51
N GLU A 23 -21.57 50.11 0.13
CA GLU A 23 -21.23 50.43 1.52
C GLU A 23 -22.34 50.31 2.61
N ASN A 24 -21.84 50.33 3.85
CA ASN A 24 -22.42 50.65 5.18
C ASN A 24 -23.26 51.97 5.20
N PRO A 25 -23.99 52.40 6.29
CA PRO A 25 -23.63 52.25 7.71
C PRO A 25 -24.76 52.14 8.77
N ALA A 26 -24.33 51.94 10.03
CA ALA A 26 -24.77 52.68 11.25
C ALA A 26 -25.58 51.96 12.36
N LYS A 27 -24.88 51.83 13.51
CA LYS A 27 -25.28 52.14 14.90
C LYS A 27 -26.09 51.11 15.73
N GLN A 28 -25.43 50.58 16.78
CA GLN A 28 -25.71 50.72 18.23
C GLN A 28 -25.19 49.46 18.98
N LEU A 29 -24.09 49.57 19.71
CA LEU A 29 -23.97 49.93 21.13
C LEU A 29 -24.33 48.76 22.08
N ARG A 30 -23.35 48.45 22.95
CA ARG A 30 -23.38 47.77 24.28
C ARG A 30 -23.90 46.32 24.36
N ASN A 31 -23.02 45.42 24.81
CA ASN A 31 -23.12 44.78 26.13
C ASN A 31 -21.82 44.03 26.47
N LEU A 32 -21.28 44.30 27.66
CA LEU A 32 -20.22 43.53 28.32
C LEU A 32 -20.80 42.26 28.96
N THR A 33 -19.91 41.28 29.15
CA THR A 33 -19.96 40.16 30.10
C THR A 33 -20.78 38.94 29.70
N THR A 34 -20.10 37.80 29.49
CA THR A 34 -20.18 36.61 30.37
C THR A 34 -19.27 35.51 29.79
N GLU A 35 -18.30 35.08 30.60
CA GLU A 35 -17.57 33.83 30.40
C GLU A 35 -18.56 32.66 30.33
N ALA A 36 -18.50 31.88 29.26
CA ALA A 36 -19.04 30.54 29.24
C ALA A 36 -18.01 29.62 28.58
N THR A 37 -17.29 28.92 29.45
CA THR A 37 -16.48 27.73 29.19
C THR A 37 -17.13 26.84 28.13
N ALA A 38 -16.64 26.92 26.90
CA ALA A 38 -16.94 25.95 25.86
C ALA A 38 -16.16 24.67 26.19
N SER A 39 -16.87 23.72 26.79
CA SER A 39 -16.44 22.36 27.05
C SER A 39 -15.76 21.76 25.80
N PRO A 40 -14.59 21.12 25.91
CA PRO A 40 -14.01 20.40 24.79
C PRO A 40 -14.94 19.24 24.44
N SER A 41 -15.44 19.26 23.20
CA SER A 41 -16.11 18.12 22.58
C SER A 41 -15.24 16.87 22.70
N PRO A 42 -15.79 15.68 22.99
CA PRO A 42 -15.01 14.46 23.03
C PRO A 42 -14.38 14.23 21.66
N THR A 43 -13.05 14.37 21.61
CA THR A 43 -12.23 14.06 20.44
C THR A 43 -12.60 12.64 20.01
N GLN A 44 -13.22 12.51 18.84
CA GLN A 44 -13.39 11.20 18.21
C GLN A 44 -12.03 10.50 18.21
N PRO A 45 -11.95 9.22 18.60
CA PRO A 45 -10.69 8.49 18.52
C PRO A 45 -10.13 8.63 17.09
N PRO A 46 -8.82 8.86 16.94
CA PRO A 46 -8.19 8.94 15.63
C PRO A 46 -8.64 7.74 14.79
N ARG A 47 -9.24 7.98 13.62
CA ARG A 47 -9.66 6.89 12.75
C ARG A 47 -8.42 6.11 12.36
N ALA A 48 -8.47 4.79 12.48
CA ALA A 48 -7.36 3.92 12.11
C ALA A 48 -6.91 4.22 10.67
N HIS A 49 -5.60 4.39 10.48
CA HIS A 49 -5.03 4.65 9.16
C HIS A 49 -5.27 3.46 8.23
N ASN A 50 -5.79 3.74 7.04
CA ASN A 50 -5.99 2.73 6.02
C ASN A 50 -4.71 2.60 5.18
N PHE A 51 -3.85 1.65 5.55
CA PHE A 51 -2.60 1.36 4.84
C PHE A 51 -2.82 1.11 3.34
N THR A 52 -2.14 1.93 2.55
CA THR A 52 -2.08 1.86 1.09
C THR A 52 -0.95 0.95 0.60
N PRO A 53 -0.92 0.57 -0.70
CA PRO A 53 0.20 -0.16 -1.27
C PRO A 53 1.56 0.58 -1.16
N ASP A 54 1.55 1.91 -1.20
CA ASP A 54 2.76 2.72 -1.04
C ASP A 54 3.26 2.70 0.41
N ASP A 55 2.35 2.70 1.39
CA ASP A 55 2.71 2.51 2.80
C ASP A 55 3.35 1.14 3.01
N ASP A 56 2.77 0.08 2.41
CA ASP A 56 3.33 -1.27 2.49
C ASP A 56 4.74 -1.36 1.88
N LYS A 57 4.93 -0.70 0.73
CA LYS A 57 6.25 -0.58 0.08
C LYS A 57 7.25 0.15 0.97
N ARG A 58 6.84 1.25 1.61
CA ARG A 58 7.70 2.00 2.54
C ARG A 58 8.09 1.17 3.75
N ILE A 59 7.14 0.48 4.38
CA ILE A 59 7.42 -0.44 5.49
C ILE A 59 8.42 -1.53 5.07
N ALA A 60 8.26 -2.11 3.88
CA ALA A 60 9.19 -3.10 3.34
C ALA A 60 10.60 -2.54 3.10
N ASN A 61 10.69 -1.34 2.50
CA ASN A 61 11.97 -0.66 2.28
C ASN A 61 12.69 -0.38 3.60
N TYR A 62 11.97 0.13 4.60
CA TYR A 62 12.52 0.40 5.92
C TYR A 62 13.15 -0.86 6.53
N TRP A 63 12.44 -2.00 6.47
CA TRP A 63 12.96 -3.25 6.99
C TRP A 63 14.22 -3.73 6.23
N ILE A 64 14.24 -3.67 4.89
CA ILE A 64 15.43 -4.06 4.10
C ILE A 64 16.64 -3.17 4.40
N SER A 65 16.43 -1.88 4.62
CA SER A 65 17.50 -0.94 4.94
C SER A 65 18.10 -1.17 6.33
N THR A 66 17.41 -1.92 7.20
CA THR A 66 17.89 -2.20 8.56
C THR A 66 19.01 -3.25 8.55
N PRO A 67 20.17 -3.02 9.19
CA PRO A 67 21.28 -3.99 9.16
C PRO A 67 20.94 -5.40 9.66
N SER A 68 20.01 -5.52 10.61
CA SER A 68 19.57 -6.80 11.17
C SER A 68 18.75 -7.65 10.21
N SER A 69 18.25 -7.08 9.12
CA SER A 69 17.44 -7.80 8.14
C SER A 69 18.28 -8.57 7.13
N LYS A 70 19.62 -8.43 7.15
CA LYS A 70 20.51 -9.05 6.17
C LYS A 70 20.52 -10.58 6.29
N GLY A 71 20.01 -11.26 5.27
CA GLY A 71 20.21 -12.69 5.04
C GLY A 71 19.00 -13.59 5.33
N ALA A 72 19.13 -14.88 5.01
CA ALA A 72 17.99 -15.81 5.02
C ALA A 72 17.38 -16.04 6.42
N LYS A 73 18.21 -15.96 7.47
CA LYS A 73 17.79 -16.16 8.88
C LYS A 73 17.32 -14.87 9.56
N ALA A 74 17.21 -13.76 8.82
CA ALA A 74 16.80 -12.48 9.37
C ALA A 74 15.46 -12.54 10.13
N PRO A 75 15.32 -11.86 11.27
CA PRO A 75 14.08 -11.81 12.03
C PRO A 75 13.00 -11.03 11.27
N LEU A 76 11.77 -11.58 11.24
CA LEU A 76 10.59 -10.91 10.67
C LEU A 76 9.97 -9.95 11.69
N GLN A 77 10.79 -9.03 12.17
CA GLN A 77 10.39 -8.04 13.16
C GLN A 77 10.75 -6.64 12.66
N LEU A 78 9.86 -5.70 12.91
CA LEU A 78 10.10 -4.29 12.65
C LEU A 78 10.74 -3.68 13.90
N ILE A 79 12.07 -3.62 13.91
CA ILE A 79 12.84 -2.98 15.00
C ILE A 79 13.01 -1.49 14.71
N HIS A 80 13.23 -0.68 15.75
CA HIS A 80 13.45 0.78 15.64
C HIS A 80 12.36 1.58 14.90
N TYR A 81 11.13 1.04 14.84
CA TYR A 81 9.98 1.62 14.12
C TYR A 81 9.60 3.06 14.53
N ALA A 82 10.15 3.61 15.61
CA ALA A 82 9.92 5.00 16.00
C ALA A 82 10.31 5.99 14.89
N GLN A 83 11.40 5.71 14.15
CA GLN A 83 11.79 6.52 12.99
C GLN A 83 10.72 6.46 11.89
N LEU A 84 10.20 5.26 11.62
CA LEU A 84 9.16 5.08 10.62
C LEU A 84 7.85 5.76 11.03
N VAL A 85 7.48 5.74 12.32
CA VAL A 85 6.33 6.51 12.85
C VAL A 85 6.51 8.00 12.54
N HIS A 86 7.68 8.56 12.83
CA HIS A 86 7.97 9.97 12.54
C HIS A 86 7.87 10.28 11.04
N GLU A 87 8.39 9.41 10.16
CA GLU A 87 8.24 9.58 8.71
C GLU A 87 6.76 9.61 8.26
N PHE A 88 5.89 8.80 8.87
CA PHE A 88 4.46 8.85 8.58
C PHE A 88 3.82 10.14 9.09
N GLU A 89 4.22 10.61 10.28
CA GLU A 89 3.74 11.86 10.86
C GLU A 89 4.10 13.07 9.98
N GLU A 90 5.31 13.13 9.43
CA GLU A 90 5.74 14.16 8.46
C GLU A 90 4.88 14.18 7.18
N MET A 91 4.28 13.04 6.81
CA MET A 91 3.34 12.93 5.70
C MET A 91 1.89 13.25 6.10
N GLY A 92 1.65 13.68 7.35
CA GLY A 92 0.31 13.93 7.89
C GLY A 92 -0.48 12.65 8.19
N ILE A 93 0.20 11.52 8.33
CA ILE A 93 -0.40 10.21 8.62
C ILE A 93 -0.13 9.85 10.08
N THR A 94 -1.18 9.76 10.88
CA THR A 94 -1.08 9.29 12.27
C THR A 94 -1.13 7.76 12.31
N VAL A 95 -0.02 7.13 12.68
CA VAL A 95 0.09 5.68 12.90
C VAL A 95 0.83 5.38 14.20
N THR A 96 0.41 4.35 14.90
CA THR A 96 1.09 3.84 16.08
C THR A 96 2.13 2.79 15.70
N GLY A 97 3.12 2.61 16.58
CA GLY A 97 4.11 1.55 16.41
C GLY A 97 3.52 0.15 16.33
N ASP A 98 2.43 -0.11 17.05
CA ASP A 98 1.78 -1.41 17.05
C ASP A 98 0.96 -1.67 15.79
N GLU A 99 0.38 -0.62 15.19
CA GLU A 99 -0.22 -0.71 13.85
C GLU A 99 0.83 -1.05 12.80
N LEU A 100 1.99 -0.40 12.83
CA LEU A 100 3.11 -0.70 11.91
C LEU A 100 3.63 -2.13 12.08
N LYS A 101 3.86 -2.59 13.31
CA LYS A 101 4.28 -3.98 13.58
C LYS A 101 3.23 -4.97 13.09
N THR A 102 1.95 -4.70 13.37
CA THR A 102 0.85 -5.58 12.97
C THR A 102 0.73 -5.65 11.45
N ARG A 103 0.85 -4.50 10.77
CA ARG A 103 0.85 -4.42 9.31
C ARG A 103 2.05 -5.16 8.73
N PHE A 104 3.25 -4.94 9.27
CA PHE A 104 4.47 -5.62 8.82
C PHE A 104 4.40 -7.14 8.95
N LYS A 105 3.83 -7.66 10.06
CA LYS A 105 3.60 -9.10 10.22
C LYS A 105 2.70 -9.66 9.11
N ARG A 106 1.64 -8.94 8.74
CA ARG A 106 0.74 -9.32 7.63
C ARG A 106 1.46 -9.29 6.28
N ILE A 107 2.24 -8.23 6.00
CA ILE A 107 3.08 -8.13 4.80
C ILE A 107 4.01 -9.34 4.73
N CYS A 108 4.79 -9.62 5.78
CA CYS A 108 5.73 -10.72 5.79
C CYS A 108 5.06 -12.07 5.50
N LYS A 109 3.98 -12.39 6.23
CA LYS A 109 3.27 -13.66 6.06
C LYS A 109 2.82 -13.85 4.61
N ARG A 110 2.11 -12.85 4.07
CA ARG A 110 1.47 -12.94 2.75
C ARG A 110 2.47 -12.95 1.62
N THR A 111 3.52 -12.14 1.73
CA THR A 111 4.58 -12.07 0.71
C THR A 111 5.47 -13.32 0.72
N LEU A 112 5.67 -13.97 1.87
CA LEU A 112 6.38 -15.25 1.95
C LEU A 112 5.55 -16.38 1.30
N GLU A 113 4.27 -16.48 1.63
CA GLU A 113 3.31 -17.41 1.00
C GLU A 113 3.33 -17.24 -0.53
N PHE A 114 3.19 -16.00 -1.01
CA PHE A 114 3.24 -15.69 -2.44
C PHE A 114 4.59 -16.01 -3.07
N SER A 115 5.71 -15.70 -2.39
CA SER A 115 7.04 -16.06 -2.88
C SER A 115 7.23 -17.55 -3.04
N ALA A 116 6.65 -18.38 -2.16
CA ALA A 116 6.73 -19.84 -2.29
C ALA A 116 6.09 -20.34 -3.60
N ILE A 117 4.88 -19.84 -3.93
CA ILE A 117 4.22 -20.10 -5.22
C ILE A 117 5.08 -19.60 -6.38
N PHE A 118 5.46 -18.32 -6.34
CA PHE A 118 6.18 -17.68 -7.43
C PHE A 118 7.50 -18.39 -7.73
N ASN A 119 8.25 -18.77 -6.68
CA ASN A 119 9.52 -19.47 -6.83
C ASN A 119 9.33 -20.89 -7.37
N MET A 120 8.26 -21.59 -7.00
CA MET A 120 7.91 -22.89 -7.57
C MET A 120 7.62 -22.77 -9.08
N MET A 121 6.80 -21.79 -9.49
CA MET A 121 6.51 -21.53 -10.90
C MET A 121 7.77 -21.14 -11.68
N LYS A 122 8.61 -20.27 -11.11
CA LYS A 122 9.90 -19.87 -11.69
C LYS A 122 10.83 -21.07 -11.88
N TRP A 123 10.89 -21.98 -10.89
CA TRP A 123 11.69 -23.20 -10.98
C TRP A 123 11.16 -24.15 -12.07
N ALA A 124 9.84 -24.39 -12.09
CA ALA A 124 9.21 -25.24 -13.11
C ALA A 124 9.41 -24.68 -14.53
N SER A 125 9.25 -23.37 -14.72
CA SER A 125 9.48 -22.74 -16.03
C SER A 125 10.92 -22.89 -16.54
N ARG A 126 11.91 -22.88 -15.64
CA ARG A 126 13.31 -23.08 -16.01
C ARG A 126 13.58 -24.53 -16.41
N ASN A 127 13.06 -25.49 -15.67
CA ASN A 127 13.27 -26.92 -15.95
C ASN A 127 12.55 -27.40 -17.21
N LEU A 128 11.42 -26.78 -17.55
CA LEU A 128 10.70 -27.07 -18.80
C LEU A 128 11.30 -26.37 -20.03
N GLY A 129 12.45 -25.70 -19.91
CA GLY A 129 13.12 -25.01 -21.01
C GLY A 129 12.38 -23.76 -21.55
N LYS A 130 11.22 -23.41 -20.97
CA LYS A 130 10.41 -22.26 -21.40
C LYS A 130 11.07 -20.93 -21.05
N ASN A 131 11.87 -20.89 -19.97
CA ASN A 131 12.57 -19.69 -19.47
C ASN A 131 11.71 -18.42 -19.54
N ALA A 132 10.45 -18.52 -19.10
CA ALA A 132 9.50 -17.44 -19.24
C ALA A 132 10.02 -16.19 -18.52
N PRO A 133 9.84 -14.99 -19.10
CA PRO A 133 10.12 -13.74 -18.43
C PRO A 133 9.45 -13.71 -17.05
N VAL A 134 10.16 -13.15 -16.07
CA VAL A 134 9.74 -13.06 -14.68
C VAL A 134 8.35 -12.43 -14.53
N ASP A 135 8.07 -11.41 -15.34
CA ASP A 135 6.81 -10.65 -15.29
C ASP A 135 5.62 -11.50 -15.80
N ASN A 136 5.87 -12.42 -16.72
CA ASN A 136 4.85 -13.34 -17.23
C ASN A 136 4.41 -14.39 -16.19
N LEU A 137 5.15 -14.52 -15.07
CA LEU A 137 4.84 -15.46 -14.00
C LEU A 137 4.05 -14.82 -12.85
N ILE A 138 3.93 -13.49 -12.80
CA ILE A 138 3.27 -12.78 -11.70
C ILE A 138 1.76 -13.05 -11.72
N GLU A 139 1.10 -12.82 -12.85
CA GLU A 139 -0.35 -13.05 -12.99
C GLU A 139 -0.75 -14.52 -12.73
N PRO A 140 -0.06 -15.53 -13.32
CA PRO A 140 -0.30 -16.93 -12.94
C PRO A 140 -0.11 -17.20 -11.44
N ALA A 141 0.91 -16.64 -10.81
CA ALA A 141 1.16 -16.82 -9.38
C ALA A 141 0.08 -16.16 -8.52
N MET A 142 -0.45 -15.01 -8.92
CA MET A 142 -1.58 -14.36 -8.23
C MET A 142 -2.85 -15.18 -8.33
N LYS A 143 -3.10 -15.79 -9.50
CA LYS A 143 -4.22 -16.71 -9.68
C LYS A 143 -4.08 -17.93 -8.76
N ASP A 144 -2.93 -18.59 -8.75
CA ASP A 144 -2.69 -19.76 -7.88
C ASP A 144 -2.75 -19.38 -6.38
N TYR A 145 -2.28 -18.19 -6.01
CA TYR A 145 -2.47 -17.65 -4.66
C TYR A 145 -3.95 -17.52 -4.29
N TYR A 146 -4.76 -16.96 -5.19
CA TYR A 146 -6.20 -16.87 -4.97
C TYR A 146 -6.84 -18.25 -4.83
N ASP A 147 -6.48 -19.18 -5.70
CA ASP A 147 -7.00 -20.55 -5.71
C ASP A 147 -6.67 -21.29 -4.39
N GLN A 148 -5.49 -21.05 -3.80
CA GLN A 148 -5.06 -21.68 -2.53
C GLN A 148 -5.64 -21.02 -1.27
N TRP A 149 -5.74 -19.69 -1.22
CA TRP A 149 -6.13 -18.97 0.02
C TRP A 149 -7.50 -18.29 -0.04
N GLY A 150 -8.19 -18.34 -1.17
CA GLY A 150 -9.50 -17.72 -1.39
C GLY A 150 -9.49 -16.18 -1.28
N LYS A 151 -8.32 -15.54 -1.39
CA LYS A 151 -8.15 -14.10 -1.22
C LYS A 151 -7.15 -13.57 -2.22
N ALA A 152 -7.48 -12.42 -2.82
CA ALA A 152 -6.58 -11.73 -3.75
C ALA A 152 -5.31 -11.29 -3.01
N PHE A 153 -4.17 -11.46 -3.68
CA PHE A 153 -2.90 -10.98 -3.18
C PHE A 153 -2.85 -9.44 -3.30
N ARG A 154 -2.68 -8.74 -2.17
CA ARG A 154 -2.74 -7.26 -2.09
C ARG A 154 -1.41 -6.59 -1.78
N PHE A 155 -0.34 -7.36 -1.56
CA PHE A 155 0.95 -6.86 -1.08
C PHE A 155 2.01 -6.84 -2.18
N GLU A 156 1.59 -6.61 -3.43
CA GLU A 156 2.47 -6.66 -4.60
C GLU A 156 3.61 -5.64 -4.52
N SER A 157 3.33 -4.38 -4.16
CA SER A 157 4.35 -3.33 -4.05
C SER A 157 5.43 -3.66 -3.01
N ALA A 158 5.02 -4.20 -1.86
CA ALA A 158 5.95 -4.67 -0.83
C ALA A 158 6.72 -5.93 -1.27
N TRP A 159 6.06 -6.85 -1.97
CA TRP A 159 6.71 -8.04 -2.50
C TRP A 159 7.77 -7.71 -3.54
N HIS A 160 7.56 -6.73 -4.41
CA HIS A 160 8.58 -6.27 -5.36
C HIS A 160 9.88 -5.83 -4.69
N VAL A 161 9.76 -5.22 -3.50
CA VAL A 161 10.92 -4.86 -2.65
C VAL A 161 11.55 -6.11 -2.03
N LEU A 162 10.73 -7.01 -1.48
CA LEU A 162 11.19 -8.17 -0.68
C LEU A 162 11.66 -9.37 -1.50
N ARG A 163 11.19 -9.56 -2.74
CA ARG A 163 11.37 -10.80 -3.52
C ARG A 163 12.82 -11.20 -3.81
N HIS A 164 13.74 -10.23 -3.80
CA HIS A 164 15.17 -10.46 -4.02
C HIS A 164 15.93 -10.70 -2.70
N HIS A 165 15.27 -10.54 -1.56
CA HIS A 165 15.87 -10.84 -0.28
C HIS A 165 16.07 -12.36 -0.12
N PRO A 166 17.22 -12.86 0.39
CA PRO A 166 17.49 -14.29 0.51
C PRO A 166 16.40 -15.08 1.25
N LYS A 167 15.73 -14.42 2.20
CA LYS A 167 14.62 -15.02 2.95
C LYS A 167 13.39 -15.31 2.10
N TRP A 168 13.11 -14.51 1.06
CA TRP A 168 12.00 -14.71 0.11
C TRP A 168 12.43 -15.55 -1.09
N MET A 169 13.68 -15.41 -1.56
CA MET A 169 14.20 -16.18 -2.70
C MET A 169 14.23 -17.69 -2.45
N ASN A 170 14.48 -18.10 -1.21
CA ASN A 170 14.63 -19.50 -0.84
C ASN A 170 13.32 -20.16 -0.39
N GLN A 171 12.20 -19.44 -0.41
CA GLN A 171 10.90 -20.03 -0.09
C GLN A 171 10.50 -21.03 -1.16
N ARG A 172 10.16 -22.24 -0.74
CA ARG A 172 9.53 -23.28 -1.56
C ARG A 172 8.31 -23.77 -0.82
N ILE A 173 7.28 -24.15 -1.57
CA ILE A 173 6.20 -24.95 -1.00
C ILE A 173 6.82 -26.32 -0.75
N GLU A 174 7.05 -26.67 0.52
CA GLU A 174 7.16 -28.08 0.87
C GLU A 174 5.81 -28.69 0.50
N GLN A 175 5.78 -29.51 -0.54
CA GLN A 175 4.63 -30.34 -0.82
C GLN A 175 4.54 -31.32 0.36
N SER A 176 3.78 -30.94 1.37
CA SER A 176 3.27 -31.89 2.34
C SER A 176 2.30 -32.81 1.58
N GLU A 177 2.85 -33.89 1.03
CA GLU A 177 2.12 -35.13 0.77
C GLU A 177 1.58 -35.65 2.11
N SER A 178 0.54 -35.01 2.64
CA SER A 178 -0.15 -35.41 3.86
C SER A 178 -1.46 -34.66 3.97
N GLN A 179 -2.43 -35.05 3.14
CA GLN A 179 -3.84 -35.19 3.54
C GLN A 179 -4.64 -36.00 2.52
N SER A 180 -4.15 -37.20 2.21
CA SER A 180 -5.04 -38.33 1.92
C SER A 180 -5.61 -38.80 3.25
N ASN A 181 -6.68 -38.14 3.71
CA ASN A 181 -7.69 -38.67 4.62
C ASN A 181 -8.76 -37.59 4.81
N ARG A 182 -9.79 -37.65 3.96
CA ARG A 182 -11.13 -37.17 4.30
C ARG A 182 -12.03 -38.41 4.44
N PRO A 183 -12.99 -38.38 5.37
CA PRO A 183 -13.78 -39.53 5.80
C PRO A 183 -14.67 -40.08 4.68
#